data_AF-A0A5Y9P592-F1
#
_entry.id   AF-A0A5Y9P592-F1
#
_cell.length_a   1.000
_cell.length_b   1.000
_cell.length_c   1.000
_cell.angle_alpha   90.00
_cell.angle_beta   90.00
_cell.angle_gamma   90.00
#
_symmetry.space_group_name_H-M   'P 1'
#
loop_
_entity.id
_entity.type
_entity.pdbx_description
1 polymer ?
#
loop_
_entity_poly.entity_id
_entity_poly.type
_entity_poly.pdbx_seq_one_letter_code
_entity_poly.pdbx_strand_id
1 'polypeptide(L)' 'MSVKVVFDITHIKGELDVKHKIDFAGAMCGCEVAFAAAVVTDIMAVAKGINQELKDDASAFAEHVHTGGVH' A
#
# COMPACT_ATOMS: atom_id res chain seq x y z
N MET A 1 15.67 14.29 15.41
CA MET A 1 15.04 12.97 15.55
C MET A 1 14.09 12.79 14.39
N SER A 2 14.14 11.67 13.68
CA SER A 2 13.25 11.44 12.54
C SER A 2 12.95 9.97 12.36
N VAL A 3 11.77 9.69 11.82
CA VAL A 3 11.36 8.37 11.37
C VAL A 3 11.00 8.43 9.90
N LYS A 4 11.48 7.45 9.13
CA LYS A 4 11.16 7.27 7.72
C LYS A 4 10.47 5.93 7.55
N VAL A 5 9.27 5.95 6.98
CA VAL A 5 8.56 4.73 6.57
C VAL A 5 8.65 4.65 5.05
N VAL A 6 9.20 3.55 4.55
CA VAL A 6 9.28 3.26 3.12
C VAL A 6 8.35 2.10 2.82
N PHE A 7 7.50 2.27 1.82
CA PHE A 7 6.65 1.21 1.29
C PHE A 7 7.16 0.79 -0.08
N ASP A 8 7.19 -0.52 -0.30
CA ASP A 8 7.35 -1.15 -1.61
C ASP A 8 6.01 -1.81 -1.94
N ILE A 9 5.33 -1.27 -2.95
CA ILE A 9 3.99 -1.70 -3.36
C ILE A 9 4.13 -2.30 -4.76
N THR A 10 3.94 -3.61 -4.85
CA THR A 10 4.04 -4.35 -6.11
C THR A 10 2.69 -4.99 -6.44
N HIS A 11 2.17 -4.76 -7.64
CA HIS A 11 1.02 -5.52 -8.13
C HIS A 11 1.48 -6.89 -8.65
N ILE A 12 0.98 -7.97 -8.06
CA ILE A 12 1.24 -9.36 -8.44
C ILE A 12 -0.07 -10.10 -8.66
N LYS A 13 -0.23 -10.76 -9.81
CA LYS A 13 -1.31 -11.75 -10.10
C LYS A 13 -2.70 -11.45 -9.45
N GLY A 14 -3.19 -10.21 -9.54
CA GLY A 14 -4.51 -9.83 -9.02
C GLY A 14 -4.54 -9.40 -7.55
N GLU A 15 -3.38 -9.12 -6.94
CA GLU A 15 -3.27 -8.52 -5.62
C GLU A 15 -2.08 -7.55 -5.54
N LEU A 16 -2.18 -6.55 -4.68
CA LEU A 16 -1.10 -5.70 -4.22
C LEU A 16 -0.36 -6.40 -3.07
N ASP A 17 0.92 -6.70 -3.30
CA ASP A 17 1.89 -7.05 -2.26
C ASP A 17 2.50 -5.75 -1.73
N VAL A 18 2.36 -5.51 -0.43
CA VAL A 18 2.87 -4.31 0.23
C VAL A 18 3.87 -4.71 1.30
N LYS A 19 5.12 -4.30 1.10
CA LYS A 19 6.20 -4.43 2.07
C LYS A 19 6.52 -3.06 2.63
N HIS A 20 6.98 -3.02 3.88
CA HIS A 20 7.40 -1.77 4.50
C HIS A 20 8.70 -1.93 5.27
N LYS A 21 9.43 -0.84 5.38
CA LYS A 21 10.63 -0.70 6.20
C LYS A 21 10.55 0.61 6.97
N ILE A 22 10.88 0.54 8.26
CA ILE A 22 10.92 1.71 9.13
C ILE A 22 12.38 1.96 9.52
N ASP A 23 12.88 3.14 9.18
CA ASP A 23 14.22 3.59 9.53
C ASP A 23 14.11 4.74 10.55
N PHE A 24 14.71 4.53 11.73
CA PHE A 24 14.76 5.53 12.79
C PHE A 24 16.16 6.17 12.83
N ALA A 25 16.22 7.50 12.94
CA ALA A 25 17.46 8.24 13.12
C ALA A 25 17.47 9.01 14.45
N GLY A 26 18.41 8.63 15.32
CA GLY A 26 18.57 9.14 16.69
C GLY A 26 17.90 8.28 17.76
N ALA A 27 17.89 8.74 19.01
CA ALA A 27 17.15 8.09 20.09
C ALA A 27 15.65 8.05 19.74
N MET A 28 14.96 6.94 20.05
CA MET A 28 13.54 6.73 19.75
C MET A 28 12.63 7.29 20.86
N CYS A 29 11.51 7.89 20.46
CA CYS A 29 10.51 8.56 21.27
C CYS A 29 9.17 7.98 20.81
N GLY A 30 8.22 7.89 21.76
CA GLY A 30 6.95 7.23 21.51
C GLY A 30 6.16 7.85 20.35
N CYS A 31 6.35 9.15 20.08
CA CYS A 31 5.65 9.85 19.00
C CYS A 31 6.04 9.31 17.61
N GLU A 32 7.33 9.10 17.34
CA GLU A 32 7.84 8.58 16.08
C GLU A 32 7.45 7.12 15.84
N VAL A 33 7.39 6.33 16.92
CA VAL A 33 6.91 4.95 16.87
C VAL A 33 5.41 4.91 16.57
N ALA A 34 4.62 5.74 17.27
CA ALA A 34 3.18 5.85 17.05
C ALA A 34 2.86 6.33 15.62
N PHE A 35 3.59 7.32 15.12
CA PHE A 35 3.49 7.78 13.74
C PHE A 35 3.75 6.64 12.74
N ALA A 36 4.86 5.92 12.88
CA ALA A 36 5.19 4.84 11.95
C ALA A 36 4.15 3.71 11.99
N ALA A 37 3.67 3.35 13.18
CA ALA A 37 2.64 2.33 13.34
C ALA A 37 1.30 2.73 12.70
N ALA A 38 0.87 3.99 12.87
CA ALA A 38 -0.35 4.50 12.26
C ALA A 38 -0.25 4.48 10.73
N VAL A 39 0.85 5.01 10.18
CA VAL A 39 1.06 5.05 8.72
C VAL A 39 1.10 3.65 8.11
N VAL A 40 1.78 2.68 8.73
CA VAL A 40 1.78 1.29 8.26
C VAL A 40 0.37 0.68 8.31
N THR A 41 -0.37 0.91 9.40
CA THR A 41 -1.73 0.39 9.55
C THR A 41 -2.66 0.90 8.45
N ASP A 42 -2.64 2.20 8.19
CA ASP A 42 -3.51 2.83 7.20
C ASP A 42 -3.22 2.34 5.78
N ILE A 43 -1.94 2.28 5.39
CA ILE A 43 -1.54 1.82 4.06
C ILE A 43 -1.90 0.33 3.85
N MET A 44 -1.69 -0.51 4.87
CA MET A 44 -2.07 -1.93 4.79
C MET A 44 -3.59 -2.11 4.70
N ALA A 45 -4.38 -1.27 5.37
CA ALA A 45 -5.84 -1.29 5.28
C ALA A 45 -6.33 -0.92 3.88
N VAL A 46 -5.76 0.12 3.27
CA VAL A 46 -6.06 0.51 1.88
C VAL A 46 -5.69 -0.62 0.91
N ALA A 47 -4.49 -1.19 1.03
CA ALA A 47 -4.07 -2.30 0.17
C ALA A 47 -4.98 -3.52 0.29
N LYS A 48 -5.46 -3.83 1.50
CA LYS A 48 -6.45 -4.89 1.72
C LYS A 48 -7.78 -4.60 1.03
N GLY A 49 -8.24 -3.35 1.06
CA GLY A 49 -9.45 -2.91 0.34
C GLY A 49 -9.32 -3.13 -1.16
N ILE A 50 -8.22 -2.66 -1.75
CA ILE A 50 -7.93 -2.86 -3.19
C ILE A 50 -7.85 -4.35 -3.54
N ASN A 51 -7.21 -5.17 -2.70
CA ASN A 51 -7.13 -6.62 -2.94
C ASN A 51 -8.50 -7.31 -2.85
N GLN A 52 -9.41 -6.79 -2.02
CA GLN A 52 -10.77 -7.30 -1.95
C GLN A 52 -11.52 -6.96 -3.24
N GLU A 53 -11.44 -5.71 -3.70
CA GLU A 53 -12.05 -5.26 -4.97
C GLU A 53 -11.51 -6.05 -6.18
N LEU A 54 -10.19 -6.28 -6.25
CA LEU A 54 -9.57 -7.07 -7.33
C LEU A 54 -10.03 -8.54 -7.33
N LYS A 55 -10.33 -9.11 -6.16
CA LYS A 55 -10.80 -10.50 -6.02
C LYS A 55 -12.29 -10.62 -6.33
N ASP A 56 -13.07 -9.62 -5.94
CA ASP A 56 -14.51 -9.59 -6.16
C ASP A 56 -14.85 -9.24 -7.62
N ASP A 57 -13.97 -8.52 -8.32
CA ASP A 57 -14.23 -7.99 -9.66
C ASP A 57 -13.07 -8.14 -10.65
N ALA A 58 -12.54 -9.35 -10.77
CA ALA A 58 -11.53 -9.68 -11.78
C ALA A 58 -12.00 -9.39 -13.24
N SER A 59 -13.31 -9.28 -13.46
CA SER A 59 -13.93 -8.92 -14.74
C SER A 59 -14.14 -7.41 -14.97
N ALA A 60 -14.53 -6.61 -13.97
CA ALA A 60 -14.78 -5.17 -14.21
C ALA A 60 -13.51 -4.35 -14.39
N PHE A 61 -12.38 -4.75 -13.77
CA PHE A 61 -11.11 -4.07 -14.03
C PHE A 61 -10.58 -4.35 -15.45
N ALA A 62 -10.88 -5.52 -16.02
CA ALA A 62 -10.55 -5.80 -17.42
C ALA A 62 -11.37 -4.90 -18.36
N GLU A 63 -12.67 -4.71 -18.10
CA GLU A 63 -13.51 -3.78 -18.87
C GLU A 63 -13.05 -2.32 -18.75
N HIS A 64 -12.53 -1.90 -17.59
CA HIS A 64 -12.03 -0.52 -17.43
C HIS A 64 -10.73 -0.23 -18.21
N VAL A 65 -9.98 -1.26 -18.62
CA VAL A 65 -8.73 -1.11 -19.39
C VAL A 65 -8.99 -1.05 -20.91
N HIS A 66 -10.15 -1.50 -21.39
CA HIS A 66 -10.46 -1.52 -22.83
C HIS A 66 -10.82 -0.13 -23.43
N THR A 67 -10.99 0.92 -22.63
CA THR A 67 -11.32 2.27 -23.13
C THR A 67 -10.10 3.15 -23.46
N GLY A 68 -8.88 2.64 -23.31
CA GLY A 68 -7.62 3.35 -23.59
C GLY A 68 -7.02 3.10 -24.99
N GLY A 69 -7.76 2.49 -25.91
CA GLY A 69 -7.35 2.32 -27.30
C GLY A 69 -7.40 3.65 -28.06
N VAL A 70 -6.32 4.43 -27.97
CA VAL A 70 -6.09 5.57 -28.87
C VAL A 70 -5.78 4.99 -30.25
N HIS A 71 -6.67 5.25 -31.20
CA HIS A 71 -6.46 5.08 -32.63
C HIS A 71 -5.47 6.13 -33.16
#